data_AF-A0A392SMX8-F1
#
_entry.id   AF-A0A392SMX8-F1
#
_cell.length_a   1.000
_cell.length_b   1.000
_cell.length_c   1.000
_cell.angle_alpha   90.00
_cell.angle_beta   90.00
_cell.angle_gamma   90.00
#
_symmetry.space_group_name_H-M   'P 1'
#
loop_
_entity.id
_entity.type
_entity.pdbx_description
1 polymer ?
#
loop_
_entity_poly.entity_id
_entity_poly.type
_entity_poly.pdbx_seq_one_letter_code
_entity_poly.pdbx_strand_id
1 'polypeptide(L)' 'MQLTGTNERPSHARGKGATASIRRENAKALEEAGGRRKRRRAPQTQPQPEPQGDPEPVAVEPVHVAE' A
#
# COMPACT_ATOMS: atom_id res chain seq x y z
N MET A 1 24.15 11.60 -29.79
CA MET A 1 23.29 11.89 -28.63
C MET A 1 23.46 10.75 -27.63
N GLN A 2 24.27 10.90 -26.58
CA GLN A 2 24.43 9.87 -25.54
C GLN A 2 23.65 10.33 -24.29
N LEU A 3 22.59 9.61 -23.93
CA LEU A 3 21.76 9.88 -22.75
C LEU A 3 22.29 9.04 -21.57
N THR A 4 23.30 9.52 -20.87
CA THR A 4 23.76 8.89 -19.61
C THR A 4 22.97 9.47 -18.43
N GLY A 5 21.70 9.07 -18.33
CA GLY A 5 20.87 9.38 -17.17
C GLY A 5 21.18 8.43 -16.03
N THR A 6 22.25 8.65 -15.26
CA THR A 6 22.42 8.00 -13.95
C THR A 6 21.46 8.65 -12.96
N ASN A 7 20.17 8.33 -13.11
CA ASN A 7 19.11 8.74 -12.19
C ASN A 7 19.12 7.84 -10.94
N GLU A 8 20.27 7.73 -10.29
CA GLU A 8 20.36 7.16 -8.95
C GLU A 8 20.08 8.29 -7.96
N ARG A 9 18.84 8.30 -7.45
CA ARG A 9 18.47 9.13 -6.30
C ARG A 9 19.56 9.01 -5.22
N PRO A 10 20.07 10.11 -4.65
CA PRO A 10 21.02 10.04 -3.55
C PRO A 10 20.42 9.16 -2.45
N SER A 11 20.98 7.97 -2.26
CA SER A 11 20.60 7.13 -1.15
C SER A 11 20.99 7.89 0.11
N HIS A 12 20.01 8.41 0.84
CA HIS A 12 20.29 9.11 2.10
C HIS A 12 21.07 8.14 2.98
N ALA A 13 22.35 8.44 3.23
CA ALA A 13 23.16 7.68 4.15
C ALA A 13 22.48 7.77 5.52
N ARG A 14 21.71 6.75 5.89
CA ARG A 14 21.14 6.64 7.23
C ARG A 14 22.32 6.62 8.18
N GLY A 15 22.52 7.73 8.89
CA GLY A 15 23.53 7.81 9.94
C GLY A 15 23.41 6.60 10.86
N LYS A 16 24.55 6.11 11.35
CA LYS A 16 24.55 5.02 12.33
C LYS A 16 23.89 5.56 13.60
N GLY A 17 22.60 5.28 13.78
CA GLY A 17 21.87 5.66 14.99
C GLY A 17 22.53 5.06 16.23
N ALA A 18 22.28 5.63 17.41
CA ALA A 18 22.92 5.23 18.68
C ALA A 18 22.87 3.72 18.97
N THR A 19 21.88 3.00 18.42
CA THR A 19 21.68 1.56 18.62
C THR A 19 22.02 0.71 17.39
N ALA A 20 22.75 1.26 16.41
CA ALA A 20 23.05 0.58 15.16
C ALA A 20 23.92 -0.67 15.35
N SER A 21 24.88 -0.65 16.28
CA SER A 21 25.72 -1.80 16.63
C SER A 21 24.89 -2.93 17.22
N ILE A 22 24.08 -2.63 18.24
CA ILE A 22 23.18 -3.57 18.92
C ILE A 22 22.20 -4.20 17.92
N ARG A 23 21.60 -3.40 17.02
CA ARG A 23 20.71 -3.92 15.97
C ARG A 23 21.42 -4.88 15.04
N ARG A 24 22.70 -4.61 14.70
CA ARG A 24 23.50 -5.47 13.82
C ARG A 24 23.87 -6.78 14.50
N GLU A 25 24.28 -6.73 15.76
CA GLU A 25 24.59 -7.90 16.58
C GLU A 25 23.38 -8.82 16.73
N ASN A 26 22.23 -8.26 17.09
CA ASN A 26 20.99 -9.02 17.21
C ASN A 26 20.55 -9.65 15.88
N ALA A 27 20.80 -8.98 14.75
CA ALA A 27 20.50 -9.54 13.43
C ALA A 27 21.38 -10.76 13.11
N LYS A 28 22.68 -10.70 13.47
CA LYS A 28 23.61 -11.82 13.30
C LYS A 28 23.22 -13.01 14.19
N ALA A 29 22.94 -12.76 15.47
CA ALA A 29 22.52 -13.80 16.40
C ALA A 29 21.23 -14.50 15.93
N LEU A 30 20.30 -13.74 15.35
CA LEU A 30 19.08 -14.29 14.77
C LEU A 30 19.36 -15.14 13.53
N GLU A 31 20.28 -14.72 12.65
CA GLU A 31 20.68 -15.47 11.46
C GLU A 31 21.40 -16.78 11.81
N GLU A 32 22.32 -16.73 12.79
CA GLU A 32 23.03 -17.90 13.31
C GLU A 32 22.10 -18.91 13.98
N ALA A 33 21.09 -18.42 14.70
CA ALA A 33 20.03 -19.26 15.26
C ALA A 33 19.05 -19.81 14.20
N GLY A 34 19.29 -19.58 12.90
CA GLY A 34 18.40 -19.98 11.81
C GLY A 34 17.07 -19.21 11.79
N GLY A 35 16.96 -18.15 12.59
CA GLY A 35 15.79 -17.30 12.68
C GLY A 35 15.67 -16.36 11.49
N ARG A 36 14.51 -16.34 10.85
CA ARG A 36 14.16 -15.31 9.86
C ARG A 36 13.19 -14.33 10.49
N ARG A 37 13.49 -13.03 10.41
CA ARG A 37 12.51 -11.99 10.77
C ARG A 37 11.24 -12.20 9.96
N LYS A 38 10.14 -12.57 10.63
CA LYS A 38 8.81 -12.58 10.02
C LYS A 38 8.48 -11.16 9.57
N ARG A 39 8.54 -10.92 8.26
CA ARG A 39 7.98 -9.69 7.68
C ARG A 39 6.48 -9.80 7.85
N ARG A 40 5.92 -9.08 8.82
CA ARG A 40 4.46 -8.86 8.87
C ARG A 40 4.11 -8.06 7.63
N ARG A 41 3.61 -8.73 6.58
CA ARG A 41 2.91 -8.03 5.50
C ARG A 41 1.63 -7.50 6.13
N ALA A 42 1.40 -6.19 6.03
CA ALA A 42 0.08 -5.66 6.31
C ALA A 42 -0.93 -6.33 5.36
N PRO A 43 -2.15 -6.65 5.81
CA PRO A 43 -3.18 -7.13 4.90
C PRO A 43 -3.41 -6.06 3.82
N GLN A 44 -3.29 -6.45 2.55
CA GLN A 44 -3.69 -5.59 1.45
C GLN A 44 -5.20 -5.45 1.50
N THR A 45 -5.68 -4.21 1.68
CA THR A 45 -7.11 -3.91 1.55
C THR A 45 -7.48 -4.07 0.07
N GLN A 46 -8.46 -4.93 -0.23
CA GLN A 46 -9.06 -4.94 -1.56
C GLN A 46 -9.89 -3.65 -1.74
N PRO A 47 -9.89 -3.04 -2.95
CA PRO A 47 -10.75 -1.89 -3.21
C PRO A 47 -12.21 -2.29 -3.00
N GLN A 48 -13.00 -1.41 -2.38
CA GLN A 48 -14.41 -1.67 -2.19
C GLN A 48 -15.14 -1.66 -3.55
N PRO A 49 -16.15 -2.51 -3.74
CA PRO A 49 -16.99 -2.47 -4.94
C PRO A 49 -17.66 -1.11 -5.05
N GLU A 50 -17.76 -0.61 -6.29
CA GLU A 50 -18.48 0.63 -6.57
C GLU A 50 -19.96 0.46 -6.16
N PRO A 51 -20.58 1.51 -5.56
CA PRO A 51 -21.99 1.47 -5.25
C PRO A 51 -22.80 1.29 -6.53
N GLN A 52 -23.62 0.22 -6.59
CA GLN A 52 -24.60 0.07 -7.64
C GLN A 52 -25.54 1.27 -7.58
N GLY A 53 -25.55 2.08 -8.64
CA GLY A 53 -26.29 3.32 -8.73
C GLY A 53 -27.77 3.14 -8.42
N ASP A 54 -28.34 4.19 -7.81
CA ASP A 54 -29.76 4.31 -7.48
C ASP A 54 -30.62 4.05 -8.72
N PRO A 55 -31.63 3.15 -8.68
CA PRO A 55 -32.50 2.93 -9.83
C PRO A 55 -33.14 4.24 -10.30
N GLU A 56 -33.02 4.53 -11.60
CA GLU A 56 -33.65 5.71 -12.19
C GLU A 56 -35.16 5.71 -11.87
N PRO A 57 -35.74 6.84 -11.44
CA PRO A 57 -37.15 6.94 -11.18
C PRO A 57 -37.90 6.75 -12.50
N VAL A 58 -38.52 5.59 -12.68
CA VAL A 58 -39.53 5.37 -13.71
C VAL A 58 -40.66 6.36 -13.48
N ALA A 59 -40.73 7.38 -14.35
CA ALA A 59 -41.81 8.36 -14.35
C ALA A 59 -43.13 7.64 -14.60
N VAL A 60 -43.96 7.54 -13.56
CA VAL A 60 -45.34 7.08 -13.68
C VAL A 60 -46.16 8.28 -14.13
N GLU A 61 -46.51 8.34 -15.42
CA GLU A 61 -47.44 9.37 -15.90
C GLU A 61 -48.82 9.16 -15.26
N PRO A 62 -49.42 10.19 -14.63
CA PRO A 62 -50.75 10.09 -14.08
C PRO A 62 -51.77 10.01 -15.22
N VAL A 63 -52.46 8.87 -15.31
CA VAL A 63 -53.64 8.70 -16.17
C VAL A 63 -54.73 9.62 -15.66
N HIS A 64 -55.06 10.65 -16.43
CA HIS A 64 -56.15 11.57 -16.10
C HIS A 64 -57.49 10.86 -16.38
N VAL A 65 -58.22 10.54 -15.31
CA VAL A 65 -59.63 10.15 -15.39
C VAL A 65 -60.45 11.43 -15.53
N ALA A 66 -61.13 11.59 -16.67
CA ALA A 66 -62.15 12.61 -16.85
C ALA A 66 -63.48 12.08 -16.28
N GLU A 67 -64.12 12.89 -15.43
CA GLU A 67 -65.47 12.70 -14.88
C GLU A 67 -66.54 13.03 -15.93
#